data_AF-A0AAU9XRQ6-F1
#
_entry.id   AF-A0AAU9XRQ6-F1
#
_cell.length_a   1.000
_cell.length_b   1.000
_cell.length_c   1.000
_cell.angle_alpha   90.00
_cell.angle_beta   90.00
_cell.angle_gamma   90.00
#
_symmetry.space_group_name_H-M   'P 1'
#
loop_
_entity.id
_entity.type
_entity.pdbx_description
1 polymer ?
#
loop_
_entity_poly.entity_id
_entity_poly.type
_entity_poly.pdbx_seq_one_letter_code
_entity_poly.pdbx_strand_id
1 'polypeptide(L)'
;MKQEDTSEGYFLVYLNDEDYRRNWAPFAIGPSDPKRRGELYLNPLLIVGDLYKQIEHIFAQIPLLNERFQLEFNPPAVTLSMSLDFQSVTINCDLVVAFELLNDCLPVEYPSWITVLGKPNWLSEEAFVKAQQQHLYLVGKCSPNGQSKVEWRLSFSVVELFLLQELASQCPAAITCYRVFKQIRFWHLKCPHILHSYHLKMVFLQACHKYPPKLWTDSNLAANLLGLLDDLFYCLATKSLPSYFIPQYNLIEGIHPEFLFTLLDKLNDVRKDPFKNIINLKR
;
A
#
# COMPACT_ATOMS: atom_id res chain seq x y z
N MET A 1 -12.67 -18.49 2.12
CA MET A 1 -12.77 -17.49 3.21
C MET A 1 -14.15 -16.83 3.11
N LYS A 2 -14.82 -16.54 4.23
CA LYS A 2 -16.09 -15.77 4.22
C LYS A 2 -15.76 -14.34 4.65
N GLN A 3 -16.27 -13.36 3.92
CA GLN A 3 -16.23 -11.95 4.29
C GLN A 3 -17.42 -11.71 5.24
N GLU A 4 -17.15 -11.50 6.53
CA GLU A 4 -18.18 -11.16 7.52
C GLU A 4 -18.02 -9.69 7.88
N ASP A 5 -18.98 -8.83 7.52
CA ASP A 5 -19.13 -7.43 7.96
C ASP A 5 -17.82 -6.61 8.07
N THR A 6 -16.78 -6.96 7.31
CA THR A 6 -15.50 -6.26 7.27
C THR A 6 -15.52 -5.20 6.18
N SER A 7 -14.87 -4.07 6.44
CA SER A 7 -14.63 -3.04 5.42
C SER A 7 -14.05 -3.66 4.15
N GLU A 8 -14.41 -3.11 2.98
CA GLU A 8 -13.96 -3.65 1.70
C GLU A 8 -12.43 -3.72 1.62
N GLY A 9 -11.89 -4.85 1.16
CA GLY A 9 -10.45 -5.11 1.18
C GLY A 9 -9.90 -5.73 2.47
N TYR A 10 -10.74 -5.98 3.47
CA TYR A 10 -10.37 -6.62 4.73
C TYR A 10 -11.10 -7.95 4.94
N PHE A 11 -10.39 -8.91 5.54
CA PHE A 11 -10.83 -10.29 5.68
C PHE A 11 -10.51 -10.83 7.08
N LEU A 12 -11.32 -11.79 7.52
CA LEU A 12 -11.02 -12.65 8.65
C LEU A 12 -10.53 -14.01 8.12
N VAL A 13 -9.44 -14.52 8.68
CA VAL A 13 -8.90 -15.83 8.30
C VAL A 13 -9.30 -16.88 9.33
N TYR A 14 -10.28 -17.69 8.97
CA TYR A 14 -10.84 -18.75 9.80
C TYR A 14 -10.11 -20.08 9.60
N LEU A 15 -9.69 -20.71 10.70
CA LEU A 15 -9.13 -22.07 10.69
C LEU A 15 -10.26 -23.10 10.71
N ASN A 16 -10.74 -23.49 9.53
CA ASN A 16 -11.83 -24.46 9.35
C ASN A 16 -11.38 -25.92 9.35
N ASP A 17 -10.14 -26.17 8.93
CA ASP A 17 -9.58 -27.51 8.77
C ASP A 17 -8.80 -27.96 10.01
N GLU A 18 -8.89 -29.24 10.37
CA GLU A 18 -8.25 -29.80 11.56
C GLU A 18 -6.71 -29.81 11.49
N ASP A 19 -6.13 -29.99 10.29
CA ASP A 19 -4.68 -29.93 10.12
C ASP A 19 -4.18 -28.49 10.25
N TYR A 20 -4.91 -27.52 9.69
CA TYR A 20 -4.58 -26.12 9.93
C TYR A 20 -4.75 -25.72 11.39
N ARG A 21 -5.80 -26.18 12.08
CA ARG A 21 -5.97 -25.95 13.52
C ARG A 21 -4.80 -26.49 14.32
N ARG A 22 -4.35 -27.71 14.03
CA ARG A 22 -3.22 -28.32 14.75
C ARG A 22 -1.93 -27.52 14.63
N ASN A 23 -1.63 -27.03 13.43
CA ASN A 23 -0.38 -26.35 13.13
C ASN A 23 -0.41 -24.85 13.50
N TRP A 24 -1.57 -24.21 13.38
CA TRP A 24 -1.71 -22.75 13.51
C TRP A 24 -2.46 -22.29 14.76
N ALA A 25 -2.97 -23.20 15.59
CA ALA A 25 -3.60 -22.85 16.87
C ALA A 25 -2.78 -21.91 17.76
N PRO A 26 -1.43 -22.05 17.87
CA PRO A 26 -0.62 -21.10 18.65
C PRO A 26 -0.70 -19.64 18.17
N PHE A 27 -1.09 -19.44 16.92
CA PHE A 27 -1.22 -18.13 16.27
C PHE A 27 -2.68 -17.71 16.08
N ALA A 28 -3.64 -18.42 16.68
CA ALA A 28 -5.06 -18.17 16.52
C ALA A 28 -5.72 -17.75 17.84
N ILE A 29 -6.84 -17.04 17.73
CA ILE A 29 -7.68 -16.66 18.86
C ILE A 29 -9.14 -17.06 18.63
N GLY A 30 -9.85 -17.37 19.71
CA GLY A 30 -11.29 -17.59 19.67
C GLY A 30 -12.07 -16.25 19.62
N PRO A 31 -13.29 -16.25 19.09
CA PRO A 31 -14.13 -15.06 19.10
C PRO A 31 -14.57 -14.69 20.52
N SER A 32 -14.85 -13.40 20.73
CA SER A 32 -15.42 -12.92 22.00
C SER A 32 -16.91 -13.24 22.14
N ASP A 33 -17.62 -13.47 21.04
CA ASP A 33 -19.04 -13.84 21.03
C ASP A 33 -19.22 -15.31 21.45
N PRO A 34 -19.92 -15.59 22.58
CA PRO A 34 -20.18 -16.94 23.03
C PRO A 34 -20.97 -17.81 22.04
N LYS A 35 -21.74 -17.21 21.13
CA LYS A 35 -22.50 -17.94 20.10
C LYS A 35 -21.61 -18.58 19.04
N ARG A 36 -20.37 -18.09 18.91
CA ARG A 36 -19.37 -18.51 17.93
C ARG A 36 -18.34 -19.47 18.53
N ARG A 37 -18.72 -20.14 19.62
CA ARG A 37 -17.84 -21.05 20.36
C ARG A 37 -17.36 -22.19 19.46
N GLY A 38 -16.05 -22.39 19.43
CA GLY A 38 -15.41 -23.42 18.59
C GLY A 38 -14.76 -22.86 17.32
N GLU A 39 -14.97 -21.57 17.03
CA GLU A 39 -14.27 -20.90 15.94
C GLU A 39 -12.86 -20.43 16.35
N LEU A 40 -11.94 -20.40 15.37
CA LEU A 40 -10.56 -19.96 15.55
C LEU A 40 -10.15 -19.03 14.39
N TYR A 41 -9.63 -17.86 14.74
CA TYR A 41 -9.19 -16.82 13.82
C TYR A 41 -7.69 -16.62 13.90
N LEU A 42 -7.00 -16.62 12.76
CA LEU A 42 -5.58 -16.28 12.73
C LEU A 42 -5.37 -14.85 13.19
N ASN A 43 -4.47 -14.69 14.15
CA ASN A 43 -4.09 -13.41 14.71
C ASN A 43 -2.79 -12.92 14.05
N PRO A 44 -2.85 -11.87 13.22
CA PRO A 44 -1.67 -11.37 12.52
C PRO A 44 -0.57 -10.90 13.48
N LEU A 45 -0.93 -10.36 14.64
CA LEU A 45 0.04 -9.84 15.61
C LEU A 45 0.85 -10.95 16.28
N LEU A 46 0.24 -12.13 16.49
CA LEU A 46 0.97 -13.29 17.02
C LEU A 46 2.01 -13.80 16.01
N ILE A 47 1.66 -13.81 14.72
CA ILE A 47 2.55 -14.26 13.64
C ILE A 47 3.73 -13.29 13.48
N VAL A 48 3.47 -11.98 13.43
CA VAL A 48 4.54 -10.97 13.34
C VAL A 48 5.40 -10.97 14.60
N GLY A 49 4.79 -11.19 15.77
CA GLY A 49 5.51 -11.30 17.04
C GLY A 49 6.43 -12.52 17.10
N ASP A 50 6.02 -13.63 16.50
CA ASP A 50 6.86 -14.81 16.36
C ASP A 50 8.04 -14.57 15.40
N LEU A 51 7.79 -13.96 14.24
CA LEU A 51 8.86 -13.53 13.33
C LEU A 51 9.88 -12.62 14.03
N TYR A 52 9.41 -11.63 14.79
CA TYR A 52 10.29 -10.73 15.56
C TYR A 52 11.20 -11.53 16.50
N LYS A 53 10.63 -12.46 17.28
CA LYS A 53 11.39 -13.30 18.22
C LYS A 53 12.42 -14.18 17.51
N GLN A 54 12.07 -14.74 16.36
CA GLN A 54 13.00 -15.54 15.56
C GLN A 54 14.18 -14.69 15.05
N ILE A 55 13.92 -13.48 14.55
CA ILE A 55 14.97 -12.56 14.11
C ILE A 55 15.85 -12.13 15.29
N GLU A 56 15.25 -11.77 16.42
CA GLU A 56 15.96 -11.41 17.64
C GLU A 56 16.85 -12.55 18.14
N HIS A 57 16.37 -13.79 18.08
CA HIS A 57 17.15 -14.97 18.43
C HIS A 57 18.37 -15.15 17.51
N ILE A 58 18.22 -14.96 16.20
CA ILE A 58 19.33 -15.01 15.23
C ILE A 58 20.34 -13.89 15.54
N PHE A 59 19.86 -12.69 15.83
CA PHE A 59 20.71 -11.53 16.15
C PHE A 59 21.54 -11.76 17.41
N ALA A 60 20.94 -12.38 18.45
CA ALA A 60 21.65 -12.75 19.67
C ALA A 60 22.81 -13.74 19.44
N GLN A 61 22.75 -14.55 18.37
CA GLN A 61 23.82 -15.49 18.02
C GLN A 61 24.96 -14.85 17.21
N ILE A 62 24.75 -13.66 16.62
CA ILE A 62 25.70 -13.01 15.72
C ILE A 62 25.92 -11.57 16.22
N PRO A 63 26.92 -11.31 17.09
CA PRO A 63 27.13 -10.00 17.72
C PRO A 63 27.20 -8.82 16.74
N LEU A 64 27.80 -9.02 15.56
CA LEU A 64 27.90 -8.02 14.50
C LEU A 64 26.52 -7.51 14.00
N LEU A 65 25.47 -8.31 14.11
CA LEU A 65 24.12 -7.89 13.72
C LEU A 65 23.54 -6.91 14.74
N ASN A 66 23.71 -7.16 16.04
CA ASN A 66 23.25 -6.26 17.11
C ASN A 66 23.97 -4.90 17.10
N GLU A 67 25.23 -4.87 16.66
CA GLU A 67 25.98 -3.62 16.53
C GLU A 67 25.52 -2.78 15.34
N ARG A 68 25.09 -3.43 14.25
CA ARG A 68 24.80 -2.76 12.96
C ARG A 68 23.33 -2.47 12.73
N PHE A 69 22.44 -3.24 13.33
CA PHE A 69 21.02 -3.17 13.07
C PHE A 69 20.22 -2.91 14.35
N GLN A 70 19.20 -2.08 14.23
CA GLN A 70 18.14 -1.92 15.21
C GLN A 70 16.91 -2.66 14.73
N LEU A 71 16.31 -3.45 15.61
CA LEU A 71 15.10 -4.22 15.36
C LEU A 71 13.91 -3.53 16.02
N GLU A 72 12.85 -3.28 15.27
CA GLU A 72 11.62 -2.66 15.77
C GLU A 72 10.40 -3.53 15.44
N PHE A 73 9.55 -3.75 16.45
CA PHE A 73 8.26 -4.40 16.27
C PHE A 73 7.23 -3.37 15.80
N ASN A 74 6.94 -3.35 14.49
CA ASN A 74 6.12 -2.34 13.84
C ASN A 74 5.05 -2.98 12.93
N PRO A 75 4.04 -3.67 13.50
CA PRO A 75 3.06 -4.44 12.75
C PRO A 75 2.36 -3.59 11.67
N PRO A 76 2.18 -4.10 10.44
CA PRO A 76 2.29 -5.51 10.02
C PRO A 76 3.72 -6.01 9.75
N ALA A 77 4.75 -5.19 9.99
CA ALA A 77 6.14 -5.52 9.73
C ALA A 77 6.97 -5.78 10.99
N VAL A 78 8.13 -6.39 10.77
CA VAL A 78 9.30 -6.21 11.62
C VAL A 78 10.27 -5.29 10.87
N THR A 79 10.63 -4.16 11.45
CA THR A 79 11.48 -3.16 10.79
C THR A 79 12.93 -3.34 11.24
N LEU A 80 13.82 -3.49 10.25
CA LEU A 80 15.26 -3.54 10.41
C LEU A 80 15.86 -2.20 9.99
N SER A 81 16.50 -1.50 10.92
CA SER A 81 17.11 -0.20 10.67
C SER A 81 18.63 -0.28 10.76
N MET A 82 19.36 0.16 9.74
CA MET A 82 20.83 0.25 9.74
C MET A 82 21.24 1.70 9.50
N SER A 83 22.16 2.21 10.32
CA SER A 83 22.83 3.49 10.04
C SER A 83 24.15 3.24 9.31
N LEU A 84 24.38 3.97 8.22
CA LEU A 84 25.62 3.91 7.46
C LEU A 84 26.54 5.06 7.89
N ASP A 85 27.66 4.70 8.53
CA ASP A 85 28.62 5.63 9.17
C ASP A 85 29.13 6.73 8.23
N PHE A 86 29.21 6.44 6.92
CA PHE A 86 29.85 7.33 5.95
C PHE A 86 28.94 8.43 5.38
N GLN A 87 27.63 8.39 5.63
CA GLN A 87 26.69 9.33 4.97
C GLN A 87 25.56 9.87 5.87
N SER A 88 25.53 9.56 7.16
CA SER A 88 24.36 9.86 8.03
C SER A 88 23.03 9.37 7.41
N VAL A 89 23.10 8.25 6.68
CA VAL A 89 21.95 7.62 6.03
C VAL A 89 21.48 6.47 6.90
N THR A 90 20.19 6.45 7.22
CA THR A 90 19.53 5.30 7.84
C THR A 90 18.71 4.57 6.79
N ILE A 91 18.93 3.26 6.65
CA ILE A 91 18.16 2.37 5.79
C ILE A 91 17.22 1.57 6.67
N ASN A 92 15.92 1.66 6.38
CA ASN A 92 14.88 0.87 7.03
C ASN A 92 14.36 -0.19 6.05
N CYS A 93 14.30 -1.43 6.50
CA CYS A 93 13.78 -2.57 5.76
C CYS A 93 12.63 -3.19 6.54
N ASP A 94 11.43 -3.18 5.96
CA ASP A 94 10.24 -3.76 6.56
C ASP A 94 10.04 -5.19 6.07
N LEU A 95 10.11 -6.15 6.99
CA LEU A 95 9.79 -7.55 6.74
C LEU A 95 8.32 -7.79 7.08
N VAL A 96 7.47 -7.95 6.06
CA VAL A 96 6.02 -8.14 6.21
C VAL A 96 5.66 -9.58 5.92
N VAL A 97 5.04 -10.27 6.89
CA VAL A 97 4.47 -11.60 6.67
C VAL A 97 3.18 -11.46 5.88
N ALA A 98 3.05 -12.27 4.84
CA ALA A 98 1.89 -12.25 3.96
C ALA A 98 1.45 -13.67 3.63
N PHE A 99 0.13 -13.89 3.60
CA PHE A 99 -0.44 -15.15 3.08
C PHE A 99 -0.82 -14.98 1.63
N GLU A 100 -0.33 -15.88 0.79
CA GLU A 100 -0.75 -15.94 -0.60
C GLU A 100 -2.19 -16.45 -0.70
N LEU A 101 -3.00 -15.72 -1.44
CA LEU A 101 -4.34 -16.13 -1.82
C LEU A 101 -4.30 -16.79 -3.18
N LEU A 102 -4.84 -18.01 -3.25
CA LEU A 102 -5.15 -18.64 -4.52
C LEU A 102 -6.32 -17.88 -5.15
N ASN A 103 -6.25 -17.64 -6.46
CA ASN A 103 -7.22 -16.82 -7.19
C ASN A 103 -8.68 -17.32 -7.02
N ASP A 104 -8.87 -18.62 -6.86
CA ASP A 104 -10.18 -19.25 -6.65
C ASP A 104 -10.82 -18.92 -5.27
N CYS A 105 -10.08 -18.29 -4.36
CA CYS A 105 -10.55 -17.93 -3.02
C CYS A 105 -11.32 -16.60 -2.98
N LEU A 106 -11.30 -15.80 -4.05
CA LEU A 106 -11.95 -14.50 -4.11
C LEU A 106 -13.23 -14.57 -4.94
N PRO A 107 -14.26 -13.75 -4.62
CA PRO A 107 -15.44 -13.62 -5.46
C PRO A 107 -15.07 -13.21 -6.89
N VAL A 108 -15.80 -13.70 -7.90
CA VAL A 108 -15.55 -13.39 -9.32
C VAL A 108 -15.57 -11.88 -9.61
N GLU A 109 -16.35 -11.12 -8.85
CA GLU A 109 -16.51 -9.67 -8.97
C GLU A 109 -15.36 -8.89 -8.30
N TYR A 110 -14.41 -9.58 -7.67
CA TYR A 110 -13.40 -9.00 -6.82
C TYR A 110 -11.98 -9.46 -7.21
N PRO A 111 -10.98 -8.55 -7.32
CA PRO A 111 -11.04 -7.12 -7.02
C PRO A 111 -11.80 -6.31 -8.09
N SER A 112 -12.59 -5.35 -7.64
CA SER A 112 -13.59 -4.63 -8.46
C SER A 112 -13.01 -3.63 -9.47
N TRP A 113 -11.72 -3.33 -9.44
CA TRP A 113 -11.13 -2.36 -10.37
C TRP A 113 -11.33 -2.72 -11.84
N ILE A 114 -11.37 -4.01 -12.15
CA ILE A 114 -11.55 -4.48 -13.53
C ILE A 114 -12.98 -4.26 -14.00
N THR A 115 -13.95 -4.59 -13.16
CA THR A 115 -15.37 -4.43 -13.48
C THR A 115 -15.77 -2.97 -13.50
N VAL A 116 -15.14 -2.13 -12.68
CA VAL A 116 -15.45 -0.70 -12.55
C VAL A 116 -14.69 0.16 -13.57
N LEU A 117 -13.38 -0.06 -13.73
CA LEU A 117 -12.53 0.79 -14.57
C LEU A 117 -12.32 0.21 -15.99
N GLY A 118 -12.43 -1.12 -16.15
CA GLY A 118 -12.11 -1.80 -17.40
C GLY A 118 -10.60 -1.91 -17.65
N LYS A 119 -10.23 -2.22 -18.90
CA LYS A 119 -8.82 -2.34 -19.30
C LYS A 119 -8.23 -0.97 -19.61
N PRO A 120 -7.06 -0.60 -19.03
CA PRO A 120 -6.41 0.64 -19.39
C PRO A 120 -5.86 0.62 -20.83
N ASN A 121 -5.87 1.78 -21.48
CA ASN A 121 -5.45 1.93 -22.88
C ASN A 121 -3.96 1.68 -23.12
N TRP A 122 -3.12 1.88 -22.10
CA TRP A 122 -1.68 1.64 -22.18
C TRP A 122 -1.30 0.17 -21.98
N LEU A 123 -2.23 -0.70 -21.56
CA LEU A 123 -1.92 -2.10 -21.27
C LEU A 123 -2.40 -3.00 -22.40
N SER A 124 -1.54 -3.90 -22.87
CA SER A 124 -1.90 -4.87 -23.90
C SER A 124 -2.92 -5.88 -23.37
N GLU A 125 -3.66 -6.54 -24.26
CA GLU A 125 -4.60 -7.60 -23.85
C GLU A 125 -3.90 -8.73 -23.12
N GLU A 126 -2.73 -9.17 -23.61
CA GLU A 126 -1.95 -10.22 -22.97
C GLU A 126 -1.50 -9.83 -21.57
N ALA A 127 -0.97 -8.61 -21.39
CA ALA A 127 -0.54 -8.13 -20.10
C ALA A 127 -1.72 -7.91 -19.14
N PHE A 128 -2.90 -7.53 -19.66
CA PHE A 128 -4.11 -7.40 -18.85
C PHE A 128 -4.59 -8.75 -18.29
N VAL A 129 -4.62 -9.80 -19.12
CA VAL A 129 -4.92 -11.17 -18.66
C VAL A 129 -3.88 -11.64 -17.64
N LYS A 130 -2.59 -11.36 -17.86
CA LYS A 130 -1.54 -11.69 -16.87
C LYS A 130 -1.71 -10.94 -15.55
N ALA A 131 -2.13 -9.68 -15.58
CA ALA A 131 -2.39 -8.90 -14.38
C ALA A 131 -3.52 -9.50 -13.53
N GLN A 132 -4.55 -10.04 -14.19
CA GLN A 132 -5.69 -10.73 -13.56
C GLN A 132 -5.30 -12.06 -12.90
N GLN A 133 -4.27 -12.71 -13.41
CA GLN A 133 -3.83 -14.02 -12.94
C GLN A 133 -2.79 -13.93 -11.81
N GLN A 134 -2.28 -12.74 -11.51
CA GLN A 134 -1.31 -12.56 -10.43
C GLN A 134 -1.89 -12.94 -9.08
N HIS A 135 -1.07 -13.58 -8.25
CA HIS A 135 -1.43 -13.88 -6.87
C HIS A 135 -1.67 -12.60 -6.07
N LEU A 136 -2.63 -12.67 -5.16
CA LEU A 136 -2.92 -11.64 -4.18
C LEU A 136 -2.46 -12.11 -2.80
N TYR A 137 -2.26 -11.16 -1.89
CA TYR A 137 -1.76 -11.48 -0.57
C TYR A 137 -2.64 -10.89 0.52
N LEU A 138 -2.68 -11.54 1.68
CA LEU A 138 -3.22 -10.98 2.91
C LEU A 138 -2.08 -10.54 3.83
N VAL A 139 -2.12 -9.31 4.31
CA VAL A 139 -1.18 -8.76 5.28
C VAL A 139 -1.90 -8.36 6.57
N GLY A 140 -1.22 -8.50 7.70
CA GLY A 140 -1.78 -8.31 9.04
C GLY A 140 -2.08 -6.85 9.44
N LYS A 141 -2.88 -6.14 8.65
CA LYS A 141 -3.23 -4.73 8.86
C LYS A 141 -4.73 -4.57 9.12
N CYS A 142 -5.05 -3.92 10.23
CA CYS A 142 -6.41 -3.61 10.64
C CYS A 142 -7.06 -2.52 9.77
N SER A 143 -8.37 -2.58 9.58
CA SER A 143 -9.16 -1.45 9.07
C SER A 143 -9.30 -0.36 10.16
N PRO A 144 -9.61 0.90 9.80
CA PRO A 144 -9.67 2.00 10.76
C PRO A 144 -10.60 1.77 11.97
N ASN A 145 -11.71 1.07 11.77
CA ASN A 145 -12.71 0.76 12.80
C ASN A 145 -12.76 -0.74 13.17
N GLY A 146 -11.75 -1.49 12.73
CA GLY A 146 -11.74 -2.94 12.78
C GLY A 146 -11.11 -3.54 14.03
N GLN A 147 -10.92 -4.87 13.98
CA GLN A 147 -10.28 -5.63 15.05
C GLN A 147 -8.87 -6.09 14.67
N SER A 148 -7.86 -5.41 15.23
CA SER A 148 -6.44 -5.62 14.87
C SER A 148 -5.90 -7.02 15.13
N LYS A 149 -6.57 -7.78 16.00
CA LYS A 149 -6.17 -9.15 16.36
C LYS A 149 -6.70 -10.22 15.40
N VAL A 150 -7.53 -9.88 14.42
CA VAL A 150 -8.15 -10.87 13.51
C VAL A 150 -8.25 -10.39 12.07
N GLU A 151 -8.12 -9.08 11.82
CA GLU A 151 -8.25 -8.54 10.48
C GLU A 151 -6.97 -8.61 9.66
N TRP A 152 -7.16 -9.00 8.41
CA TRP A 152 -6.15 -9.07 7.38
C TRP A 152 -6.57 -8.17 6.22
N ARG A 153 -5.66 -7.37 5.70
CA ARG A 153 -5.89 -6.51 4.54
C ARG A 153 -5.36 -7.18 3.29
N LEU A 154 -6.11 -7.09 2.20
CA LEU A 154 -5.59 -7.46 0.90
C LEU A 154 -4.42 -6.57 0.48
N SER A 155 -3.45 -7.18 -0.19
CA SER A 155 -2.29 -6.55 -0.77
C SER A 155 -2.20 -6.91 -2.24
N PHE A 156 -2.15 -5.88 -3.07
CA PHE A 156 -1.95 -5.97 -4.52
C PHE A 156 -0.48 -5.79 -4.89
N SER A 157 0.46 -5.96 -3.96
CA SER A 157 1.88 -5.62 -4.16
C SER A 157 2.50 -6.22 -5.42
N VAL A 158 2.16 -7.46 -5.76
CA VAL A 158 2.65 -8.12 -7.00
C VAL A 158 1.98 -7.52 -8.25
N VAL A 159 0.67 -7.30 -8.23
CA VAL A 159 -0.06 -6.62 -9.33
C VAL A 159 0.46 -5.20 -9.52
N GLU A 160 0.65 -4.46 -8.43
CA GLU A 160 1.22 -3.11 -8.42
C GLU A 160 2.59 -3.07 -9.09
N LEU A 161 3.48 -4.00 -8.71
CA LEU A 161 4.81 -4.11 -9.31
C LEU A 161 4.72 -4.43 -10.80
N PHE A 162 3.88 -5.40 -11.18
CA PHE A 162 3.65 -5.78 -12.56
C PHE A 162 3.17 -4.58 -13.41
N LEU A 163 2.13 -3.86 -12.96
CA LEU A 163 1.60 -2.70 -13.67
C LEU A 163 2.64 -1.57 -13.79
N LEU A 164 3.45 -1.36 -12.75
CA LEU A 164 4.53 -0.36 -12.80
C LEU A 164 5.66 -0.76 -13.76
N GLN A 165 5.95 -2.06 -13.90
CA GLN A 165 6.92 -2.58 -14.87
C GLN A 165 6.40 -2.41 -16.31
N GLU A 166 5.13 -2.73 -16.55
CA GLU A 166 4.47 -2.50 -17.84
C GLU A 166 4.45 -1.01 -18.20
N LEU A 167 4.11 -0.12 -17.26
CA LEU A 167 4.21 1.33 -17.44
C LEU A 167 5.65 1.78 -17.72
N ALA A 168 6.65 1.21 -17.04
CA ALA A 168 8.04 1.55 -17.28
C ALA A 168 8.51 1.16 -18.69
N SER A 169 7.98 0.07 -19.24
CA SER A 169 8.28 -0.39 -20.60
C SER A 169 7.55 0.45 -21.65
N GLN A 170 6.25 0.68 -21.47
CA GLN A 170 5.39 1.27 -22.50
C GLN A 170 5.32 2.81 -22.41
N CYS A 171 5.46 3.38 -21.22
CA CYS A 171 5.36 4.81 -20.96
C CYS A 171 6.45 5.29 -19.96
N PRO A 172 7.75 5.23 -20.29
CA PRO A 172 8.84 5.56 -19.37
C PRO A 172 8.72 6.96 -18.73
N ALA A 173 8.25 7.95 -19.51
CA ALA A 173 8.05 9.32 -19.01
C ALA A 173 6.98 9.40 -17.90
N ALA A 174 5.99 8.49 -17.88
CA ALA A 174 5.02 8.39 -16.78
C ALA A 174 5.71 8.00 -15.46
N ILE A 175 6.65 7.05 -15.51
CA ILE A 175 7.43 6.64 -14.33
C ILE A 175 8.35 7.77 -13.86
N THR A 176 8.97 8.51 -14.77
CA THR A 176 9.73 9.73 -14.43
C THR A 176 8.83 10.75 -13.74
N CYS A 177 7.64 11.00 -14.29
CA CYS A 177 6.66 11.91 -13.70
C CYS A 177 6.26 11.48 -12.28
N TYR A 178 5.97 10.20 -12.08
CA TYR A 178 5.63 9.64 -10.78
C TYR A 178 6.77 9.77 -9.75
N ARG A 179 8.03 9.60 -10.17
CA ARG A 179 9.19 9.81 -9.29
C ARG A 179 9.27 11.25 -8.81
N VAL A 180 9.11 12.23 -9.71
CA VAL A 180 9.08 13.65 -9.35
C VAL A 180 7.90 13.96 -8.45
N PHE A 181 6.72 13.39 -8.73
CA PHE A 181 5.53 13.56 -7.90
C PHE A 181 5.75 13.06 -6.46
N LYS A 182 6.38 11.90 -6.28
CA LYS A 182 6.79 11.41 -4.95
C LYS A 182 7.77 12.35 -4.25
N GLN A 183 8.72 12.91 -5.00
CA GLN A 183 9.71 13.84 -4.47
C GLN A 183 9.06 15.14 -3.97
N ILE A 184 8.10 15.69 -4.72
CA ILE A 184 7.30 16.84 -4.29
C ILE A 184 6.59 16.54 -2.97
N ARG A 185 5.96 15.36 -2.85
CA ARG A 185 5.33 14.97 -1.58
C ARG A 185 6.34 14.90 -0.45
N PHE A 186 7.54 14.38 -0.68
CA PHE A 186 8.57 14.28 0.35
C PHE A 186 9.02 15.66 0.85
N TRP A 187 9.27 16.61 -0.04
CA TRP A 187 9.74 17.94 0.34
C TRP A 187 8.65 18.84 0.91
N HIS A 188 7.44 18.80 0.35
CA HIS A 188 6.43 19.82 0.61
C HIS A 188 5.20 19.29 1.35
N LEU A 189 4.83 18.03 1.12
CA LEU A 189 3.55 17.46 1.58
C LEU A 189 3.74 16.34 2.62
N LYS A 190 4.94 16.24 3.22
CA LYS A 190 5.24 15.19 4.22
C LYS A 190 4.48 15.40 5.52
N CYS A 191 4.22 16.67 5.88
CA CYS A 191 3.53 17.07 7.08
C CYS A 191 2.22 17.80 6.73
N PRO A 192 1.08 17.46 7.33
CA PRO A 192 0.87 16.38 8.30
C PRO A 192 1.12 14.98 7.73
N HIS A 193 1.50 14.03 8.59
CA HIS A 193 1.91 12.66 8.22
C HIS A 193 0.73 11.75 7.80
N ILE A 194 -0.18 12.28 6.99
CA ILE A 194 -1.40 11.62 6.53
C ILE A 194 -1.35 11.25 5.04
N LEU A 195 -0.43 11.85 4.28
CA LEU A 195 -0.24 11.57 2.86
C LEU A 195 1.02 10.72 2.66
N HIS A 196 0.86 9.48 2.21
CA HIS A 196 1.96 8.54 1.99
C HIS A 196 2.21 8.28 0.50
N SER A 197 3.35 7.63 0.18
CA SER A 197 3.68 7.22 -1.19
C SER A 197 2.61 6.33 -1.83
N TYR A 198 1.89 5.53 -1.02
CA TYR A 198 0.79 4.69 -1.49
C TYR A 198 -0.38 5.50 -2.05
N HIS A 199 -0.75 6.62 -1.41
CA HIS A 199 -1.80 7.51 -1.89
C HIS A 199 -1.43 8.11 -3.26
N LEU A 200 -0.18 8.56 -3.40
CA LEU A 200 0.34 9.06 -4.67
C LEU A 200 0.34 7.99 -5.76
N LYS A 201 0.63 6.73 -5.41
CA LYS A 201 0.58 5.60 -6.34
C LYS A 201 -0.84 5.42 -6.88
N MET A 202 -1.86 5.51 -6.04
CA MET A 202 -3.25 5.37 -6.49
C MET A 202 -3.66 6.50 -7.44
N VAL A 203 -3.34 7.76 -7.09
CA VAL A 203 -3.58 8.92 -7.96
C VAL A 203 -2.87 8.74 -9.30
N PHE A 204 -1.61 8.30 -9.28
CA PHE A 204 -0.82 8.06 -10.48
C PHE A 204 -1.42 6.95 -11.36
N LEU A 205 -1.78 5.80 -10.79
CA LEU A 205 -2.39 4.70 -11.55
C LEU A 205 -3.74 5.12 -12.15
N GLN A 206 -4.56 5.86 -11.40
CA GLN A 206 -5.83 6.41 -11.88
C GLN A 206 -5.62 7.38 -13.06
N ALA A 207 -4.63 8.26 -12.96
CA ALA A 207 -4.26 9.19 -14.03
C ALA A 207 -3.77 8.44 -15.28
N CYS A 208 -2.90 7.44 -15.13
CA CYS A 208 -2.45 6.60 -16.25
C CYS A 208 -3.61 5.84 -16.89
N HIS A 209 -4.61 5.43 -16.12
CA HIS A 209 -5.82 4.78 -16.66
C HIS A 209 -6.66 5.76 -17.49
N LYS A 210 -6.90 6.96 -16.97
CA LYS A 210 -7.78 7.97 -17.57
C LYS A 210 -7.16 8.65 -18.79
N TYR A 211 -5.87 8.97 -18.73
CA TYR A 211 -5.22 9.79 -19.75
C TYR A 211 -4.60 8.95 -20.87
N PRO A 212 -4.70 9.37 -22.15
CA PRO A 212 -4.12 8.64 -23.27
C PRO A 212 -2.60 8.43 -23.12
N PRO A 213 -2.05 7.26 -23.52
CA PRO A 213 -0.62 6.96 -23.41
C PRO A 213 0.28 8.02 -24.06
N LYS A 214 -0.17 8.58 -25.20
CA LYS A 214 0.52 9.63 -25.97
C LYS A 214 0.77 10.94 -25.20
N LEU A 215 0.11 11.17 -24.06
CA LEU A 215 0.36 12.34 -23.22
C LEU A 215 1.62 12.15 -22.36
N TRP A 216 1.97 10.91 -22.03
CA TRP A 216 3.13 10.58 -21.20
C TRP A 216 4.43 10.59 -22.02
N THR A 217 4.88 11.79 -22.39
CA THR A 217 6.14 12.05 -23.09
C THR A 217 7.04 12.97 -22.27
N ASP A 218 8.34 12.96 -22.54
CA ASP A 218 9.30 13.83 -21.86
C ASP A 218 8.98 15.33 -22.10
N SER A 219 8.51 15.67 -23.30
CA SER A 219 8.08 17.04 -23.63
C SER A 219 6.87 17.52 -22.82
N ASN A 220 6.02 16.59 -22.37
CA ASN A 220 4.82 16.89 -21.59
C ASN A 220 5.02 16.65 -20.09
N LEU A 221 6.22 16.31 -19.63
CA LEU A 221 6.48 15.91 -18.25
C LEU A 221 5.96 16.94 -17.22
N ALA A 222 6.19 18.23 -17.48
CA ALA A 222 5.72 19.31 -16.62
C ALA A 222 4.17 19.40 -16.58
N ALA A 223 3.52 19.29 -17.74
CA ALA A 223 2.06 19.33 -17.83
C ALA A 223 1.42 18.10 -17.14
N ASN A 224 1.99 16.91 -17.35
CA ASN A 224 1.54 15.68 -16.69
C ASN A 224 1.71 15.76 -15.17
N LEU A 225 2.80 16.34 -14.71
CA LEU A 225 3.07 16.54 -13.28
C LEU A 225 2.06 17.51 -12.65
N LEU A 226 1.74 18.62 -13.33
CA LEU A 226 0.69 19.53 -12.88
C LEU A 226 -0.67 18.83 -12.86
N GLY A 227 -0.99 18.01 -13.86
CA GLY A 227 -2.18 17.17 -13.86
C GLY A 227 -2.27 16.25 -12.65
N LEU A 228 -1.17 15.58 -12.27
CA LEU A 228 -1.13 14.74 -11.06
C LEU A 228 -1.33 15.54 -9.78
N LEU A 229 -0.79 16.76 -9.70
CA LEU A 229 -0.99 17.67 -8.56
C LEU A 229 -2.44 18.17 -8.49
N ASP A 230 -3.07 18.42 -9.63
CA ASP A 230 -4.48 18.79 -9.75
C ASP A 230 -5.40 17.63 -9.33
N ASP A 231 -5.12 16.41 -9.79
CA ASP A 231 -5.85 15.20 -9.41
C ASP A 231 -5.73 14.94 -7.89
N LEU A 232 -4.52 15.08 -7.32
CA LEU A 232 -4.32 15.00 -5.87
C LEU A 232 -5.08 16.10 -5.12
N PHE A 233 -5.06 17.33 -5.62
CA PHE A 233 -5.78 18.44 -5.02
C PHE A 233 -7.29 18.15 -5.01
N TYR A 234 -7.83 17.66 -6.11
CA TYR A 234 -9.22 17.26 -6.21
C TYR A 234 -9.56 16.17 -5.19
N CYS A 235 -8.74 15.13 -5.05
CA CYS A 235 -8.94 14.08 -4.05
C CYS A 235 -8.98 14.63 -2.61
N LEU A 236 -8.03 15.51 -2.27
CA LEU A 236 -7.99 16.11 -0.93
C LEU A 236 -9.18 17.05 -0.68
N ALA A 237 -9.56 17.87 -1.67
CA ALA A 237 -10.65 18.83 -1.57
C ALA A 237 -12.02 18.15 -1.43
N THR A 238 -12.22 17.03 -2.13
CA THR A 238 -13.43 16.21 -2.06
C THR A 238 -13.39 15.20 -0.91
N LYS A 239 -12.28 15.13 -0.16
CA LYS A 239 -12.03 14.14 0.91
C LYS A 239 -12.20 12.69 0.42
N SER A 240 -11.92 12.46 -0.85
CA SER A 240 -12.07 11.16 -1.52
C SER A 240 -10.82 10.84 -2.34
N LEU A 241 -10.08 9.82 -1.89
CA LEU A 241 -8.96 9.24 -2.62
C LEU A 241 -9.21 7.73 -2.73
N PRO A 242 -9.93 7.28 -3.77
CA PRO A 242 -10.25 5.88 -3.92
C PRO A 242 -8.99 5.05 -4.19
N SER A 243 -8.97 3.82 -3.68
CA SER A 243 -8.00 2.82 -4.07
C SER A 243 -8.17 2.47 -5.56
N TYR A 244 -7.07 2.42 -6.31
CA TYR A 244 -7.12 2.02 -7.71
C TYR A 244 -7.66 0.59 -7.89
N PHE A 245 -7.33 -0.32 -6.96
CA PHE A 245 -7.69 -1.74 -7.04
C PHE A 245 -9.08 -2.05 -6.45
N ILE A 246 -9.58 -1.18 -5.60
CA ILE A 246 -10.88 -1.30 -4.92
C ILE A 246 -11.51 0.10 -4.93
N PRO A 247 -12.11 0.57 -6.05
CA PRO A 247 -12.53 1.97 -6.21
C PRO A 247 -13.53 2.47 -5.16
N GLN A 248 -14.25 1.57 -4.52
CA GLN A 248 -15.18 1.85 -3.41
C GLN A 248 -14.45 2.21 -2.11
N TYR A 249 -13.19 1.78 -1.94
CA TYR A 249 -12.42 2.00 -0.72
C TYR A 249 -11.68 3.35 -0.74
N ASN A 250 -12.10 4.28 0.11
CA ASN A 250 -11.49 5.60 0.25
C ASN A 250 -10.29 5.57 1.22
N LEU A 251 -9.08 5.78 0.70
CA LEU A 251 -7.83 5.70 1.47
C LEU A 251 -7.61 6.84 2.46
N ILE A 252 -8.39 7.92 2.35
CA ILE A 252 -8.33 9.07 3.26
C ILE A 252 -9.60 9.21 4.11
N GLU A 253 -10.40 8.16 4.19
CA GLU A 253 -11.57 8.11 5.07
C GLU A 253 -11.15 8.26 6.55
N GLY A 254 -11.94 9.02 7.31
CA GLY A 254 -11.69 9.25 8.73
C GLY A 254 -10.58 10.25 9.05
N ILE A 255 -9.84 10.77 8.06
CA ILE A 255 -8.82 11.79 8.29
C ILE A 255 -9.46 13.11 8.73
N HIS A 256 -8.92 13.71 9.79
CA HIS A 256 -9.42 14.98 10.31
C HIS A 256 -9.37 16.10 9.26
N PRO A 257 -10.45 16.87 9.05
CA PRO A 257 -10.53 17.88 8.00
C PRO A 257 -9.39 18.92 8.03
N GLU A 258 -8.93 19.33 9.21
CA GLU A 258 -7.84 20.31 9.35
C GLU A 258 -6.51 19.83 8.74
N PHE A 259 -6.22 18.53 8.82
CA PHE A 259 -5.03 17.98 8.20
C PHE A 259 -5.13 18.00 6.68
N LEU A 260 -6.34 17.74 6.15
CA LEU A 260 -6.62 17.86 4.71
C LEU A 260 -6.51 19.30 4.24
N PHE A 261 -7.06 20.27 4.98
CA PHE A 261 -6.93 21.70 4.67
C PHE A 261 -5.47 22.15 4.67
N THR A 262 -4.69 21.74 5.67
CA THR A 262 -3.25 22.04 5.72
C THR A 262 -2.51 21.50 4.49
N LEU A 263 -2.84 20.28 4.03
CA LEU A 263 -2.24 19.75 2.81
C LEU A 263 -2.72 20.46 1.55
N LEU A 264 -3.98 20.87 1.48
CA LEU A 264 -4.54 21.63 0.37
C LEU A 264 -3.83 22.97 0.20
N ASP A 265 -3.59 23.69 1.30
CA ASP A 265 -2.86 24.96 1.27
C ASP A 265 -1.43 24.77 0.74
N LYS A 266 -0.71 23.78 1.29
CA LYS A 266 0.65 23.45 0.84
C LYS A 266 0.69 23.02 -0.63
N LEU A 267 -0.29 22.22 -1.06
CA LEU A 267 -0.38 21.77 -2.44
C LEU A 267 -0.71 22.93 -3.38
N ASN A 268 -1.54 23.88 -2.95
CA ASN A 268 -1.84 25.10 -3.69
C ASN A 268 -0.59 25.97 -3.86
N ASP A 269 0.24 26.08 -2.84
CA ASP A 269 1.51 26.81 -2.91
C ASP A 269 2.49 26.17 -3.92
N VAL A 270 2.57 24.83 -3.93
CA VAL A 270 3.37 24.10 -4.93
C VAL A 270 2.83 24.32 -6.35
N ARG A 271 1.50 24.31 -6.53
CA ARG A 271 0.85 24.50 -7.84
C ARG A 271 0.99 25.92 -8.39
N LYS A 272 0.96 26.95 -7.54
CA LYS A 272 1.08 28.36 -7.95
C LYS A 272 2.47 28.72 -8.46
N ASP A 273 3.52 28.11 -7.91
CA ASP A 273 4.89 28.32 -8.36
C ASP A 273 5.66 26.99 -8.44
N PRO A 274 5.41 26.20 -9.51
CA PRO A 274 6.03 24.89 -9.67
C PRO A 274 7.56 25.01 -9.83
N PHE A 275 8.04 26.06 -10.50
CA PHE A 275 9.46 26.26 -10.77
C PHE A 275 10.26 26.39 -9.47
N LYS A 276 9.82 27.24 -8.53
CA LYS A 276 10.47 27.41 -7.23
C LYS A 276 10.50 26.12 -6.40
N ASN A 277 9.44 25.33 -6.49
CA ASN A 277 9.23 24.16 -5.65
C ASN A 277 9.77 22.84 -6.23
N ILE A 278 10.05 22.79 -7.54
CA ILE A 278 10.49 21.58 -8.26
C ILE A 278 11.96 21.68 -8.71
N ILE A 279 12.48 22.86 -9.06
CA ILE A 279 13.83 22.99 -9.68
C ILE A 279 14.95 23.05 -8.63
N ASN A 280 14.66 23.43 -7.39
CA ASN A 280 15.64 23.37 -6.30
C ASN A 280 15.73 21.97 -5.69
N LEU A 281 16.13 20.99 -6.50
CA LEU A 281 16.33 19.58 -6.10
C LEU A 281 17.52 19.37 -5.11
N LYS A 282 18.19 20.45 -4.68
CA LYS A 282 19.32 20.44 -3.73
C LYS A 282 18.92 20.77 -2.27
N ARG A 283 17.68 20.47 -1.87
CA ARG A 283 17.23 20.61 -0.47
C ARG A 283 17.01 19.26 0.20
#